data_AF-A0A9E5BIJ1-F1
#
_entry.id   AF-A0A9E5BIJ1-F1
#
_cell.length_a   1.000
_cell.length_b   1.000
_cell.length_c   1.000
_cell.angle_alpha   90.00
_cell.angle_beta   90.00
_cell.angle_gamma   90.00
#
_symmetry.space_group_name_H-M   'P 1'
#
loop_
_entity.id
_entity.type
_entity.pdbx_description
1 polymer ?
#
loop_
_entity_poly.entity_id
_entity_poly.type
_entity_poly.pdbx_seq_one_letter_code
_entity_poly.pdbx_strand_id
1 'polypeptide(L)' 'MAKPAVITHPESLKNPAGPSDYSKHPVNSSLTKEAKIALYTKMARIRHFEQRCIRVYQQGKIGGFLHLYVGQEAVA' A
#
# COMPACT_ATOMS: atom_id res chain seq x y z
N MET A 1 1.78 0.10 -30.20
CA MET A 1 2.00 0.71 -28.87
C MET A 1 1.11 0.00 -27.87
N ALA A 2 1.66 -0.93 -27.09
CA ALA A 2 0.90 -1.77 -26.16
C ALA A 2 0.68 -1.02 -24.83
N LYS A 3 -0.59 -0.87 -24.42
CA LYS A 3 -0.95 -0.37 -23.09
C LYS A 3 -0.47 -1.37 -22.02
N PRO A 4 0.14 -0.92 -20.91
CA PRO A 4 0.59 -1.83 -19.87
C PRO A 4 -0.62 -2.48 -19.20
N ALA A 5 -0.61 -3.81 -19.12
CA ALA A 5 -1.64 -4.60 -18.47
C ALA A 5 -1.57 -4.36 -16.96
N VAL A 6 -2.45 -3.49 -16.46
CA VAL A 6 -2.74 -3.41 -15.02
C VAL A 6 -3.34 -4.77 -14.65
N ILE A 7 -2.68 -5.48 -13.73
CA ILE A 7 -3.18 -6.72 -13.13
C ILE A 7 -4.41 -6.32 -12.30
N THR A 8 -5.54 -6.17 -12.97
CA THR A 8 -6.82 -5.78 -12.39
C THR A 8 -7.55 -7.06 -12.06
N HIS A 9 -7.83 -7.27 -10.77
CA HIS A 9 -8.77 -8.31 -10.35
C HIS A 9 -10.08 -8.09 -11.11
N PRO A 10 -10.68 -9.13 -11.73
CA PRO A 10 -11.83 -9.00 -12.62
C PRO A 10 -13.08 -8.39 -11.96
N GLU A 11 -13.13 -8.29 -10.62
CA GLU A 11 -14.18 -7.58 -9.89
C GLU A 11 -14.05 -6.04 -9.88
N SER A 12 -12.87 -5.47 -10.10
CA SER A 12 -12.68 -4.01 -10.01
C SER A 12 -13.29 -3.23 -11.19
N LEU A 13 -13.65 -3.92 -12.27
CA LEU A 13 -14.30 -3.33 -13.45
C LEU A 13 -15.81 -3.15 -13.30
N LYS A 14 -16.42 -3.64 -12.21
CA LYS A 14 -17.89 -3.62 -12.02
C LYS A 14 -18.44 -2.35 -11.36
N ASN A 15 -17.59 -1.44 -10.87
CA ASN A 15 -18.09 -0.27 -10.15
C ASN A 15 -17.48 1.04 -10.69
N PRO A 16 -18.26 1.91 -11.35
CA PRO A 16 -17.77 3.19 -11.82
C PRO A 16 -17.56 4.13 -10.62
N ALA A 17 -16.30 4.44 -10.33
CA ALA A 17 -15.82 5.70 -9.73
C ALA A 17 -16.69 6.35 -8.62
N GLY A 18 -17.08 5.58 -7.60
CA GLY A 18 -17.55 6.12 -6.31
C GLY A 18 -16.59 5.70 -5.19
N PRO A 19 -16.57 6.38 -4.03
CA PRO A 19 -15.86 5.89 -2.86
C PRO A 19 -16.52 4.57 -2.41
N SER A 20 -15.97 3.46 -2.86
CA SER A 20 -16.44 2.13 -2.48
C SER A 20 -16.15 1.92 -0.99
N ASP A 21 -17.21 1.78 -0.20
CA ASP A 21 -17.13 1.50 1.22
C ASP A 21 -16.68 0.04 1.45
N TYR A 22 -15.38 -0.14 1.65
CA TYR A 22 -14.78 -1.45 1.96
C TYR A 22 -14.93 -1.84 3.44
N SER A 23 -15.45 -0.97 4.31
CA SER A 23 -15.53 -1.24 5.75
C SER A 23 -16.39 -2.46 6.09
N LYS A 24 -17.40 -2.73 5.25
CA LYS A 24 -18.38 -3.82 5.40
C LYS A 24 -17.95 -5.12 4.72
N HIS A 25 -16.77 -5.18 4.10
CA HIS A 25 -16.31 -6.41 3.47
C HIS A 25 -16.11 -7.51 4.53
N PRO A 26 -16.51 -8.77 4.28
CA PRO A 26 -16.41 -9.86 5.26
C PRO A 26 -15.02 -9.97 5.91
N VAL A 27 -13.96 -9.80 5.11
CA VAL A 27 -12.56 -9.80 5.58
C VAL A 27 -12.26 -8.71 6.61
N ASN A 28 -12.90 -7.55 6.50
CA ASN A 28 -12.72 -6.41 7.40
C ASN A 28 -13.64 -6.53 8.63
N SER A 29 -14.79 -7.17 8.49
CA SER A 29 -15.71 -7.45 9.59
C SER A 29 -15.17 -8.53 10.54
N SER A 30 -14.41 -9.51 10.03
CA SER A 30 -13.82 -10.57 10.86
C SER A 30 -12.61 -10.12 11.69
N LEU A 31 -12.02 -8.96 11.40
CA LEU A 31 -10.85 -8.45 12.12
C LEU A 31 -11.25 -7.76 13.43
N THR A 32 -10.54 -8.08 14.51
CA THR A 32 -10.66 -7.36 15.79
C THR A 32 -10.17 -5.92 15.66
N LYS A 33 -10.58 -5.06 16.61
CA LYS A 33 -10.14 -3.66 16.64
C LYS A 33 -8.62 -3.56 16.74
N GLU A 34 -8.03 -4.40 17.56
CA GLU A 34 -6.58 -4.46 17.82
C GLU A 34 -5.83 -4.89 16.55
N ALA A 35 -6.36 -5.89 15.82
CA ALA A 35 -5.80 -6.33 14.55
C ALA A 35 -5.83 -5.22 13.49
N LYS A 36 -6.94 -4.46 13.40
CA LYS A 36 -7.04 -3.31 12.48
C LYS A 36 -6.01 -2.22 12.80
N ILE A 37 -5.87 -1.87 14.07
CA ILE A 37 -4.88 -0.89 14.51
C ILE A 37 -3.46 -1.38 14.21
N ALA A 38 -3.18 -2.67 14.46
CA ALA A 38 -1.87 -3.26 14.19
C ALA A 38 -1.52 -3.23 12.70
N LEU A 39 -2.47 -3.60 11.82
CA LEU A 39 -2.29 -3.55 10.36
C LEU A 39 -2.03 -2.12 9.88
N TYR A 40 -2.84 -1.16 10.33
CA TYR A 40 -2.64 0.25 9.99
C TYR A 40 -1.26 0.76 10.47
N THR A 41 -0.90 0.44 11.72
CA THR A 41 0.39 0.84 12.30
C THR A 41 1.56 0.26 11.51
N LYS A 42 1.45 -1.00 11.06
CA LYS A 42 2.46 -1.63 10.21
C LYS A 42 2.61 -0.88 8.88
N MET A 43 1.51 -0.63 8.16
CA MET A 43 1.54 0.06 6.87
C MET A 43 2.09 1.49 7.00
N ALA A 44 1.64 2.24 8.02
CA ALA A 44 2.12 3.60 8.28
C ALA A 44 3.63 3.60 8.62
N ARG A 45 4.09 2.62 9.40
CA ARG A 45 5.52 2.49 9.73
C ARG A 45 6.36 2.25 8.48
N ILE A 46 5.95 1.33 7.59
CA ILE A 46 6.64 1.06 6.33
C ILE A 46 6.71 2.34 5.49
N ARG A 47 5.59 3.02 5.29
CA ARG A 47 5.52 4.30 4.57
C ARG A 47 6.51 5.32 5.11
N HIS A 48 6.52 5.55 6.43
CA HIS A 48 7.39 6.54 7.05
C HIS A 48 8.88 6.16 6.98
N PHE A 49 9.18 4.87 7.14
CA PHE A 49 10.53 4.34 7.00
C PHE A 49 11.05 4.60 5.59
N GLU A 50 10.29 4.22 4.56
CA GLU A 50 10.69 4.39 3.17
C GLU A 50 10.84 5.86 2.77
N GLN A 51 9.92 6.72 3.21
CA GLN A 51 10.06 8.17 3.04
C GLN A 51 11.32 8.72 3.70
N ARG A 52 11.73 8.16 4.84
CA ARG A 52 13.02 8.51 5.46
C ARG A 52 14.19 7.99 4.65
N CYS A 53 14.13 6.75 4.14
CA CYS A 53 15.14 6.20 3.25
C CYS A 53 15.36 7.07 2.01
N ILE A 54 14.29 7.56 1.36
CA ILE A 54 14.40 8.52 0.23
C ILE A 54 15.25 9.73 0.61
N ARG A 55 14.93 10.38 1.74
CA ARG A 55 15.66 11.59 2.17
C ARG A 55 17.13 11.30 2.47
N VAL A 56 17.42 10.18 3.10
CA VAL A 56 18.80 9.78 3.44
C VAL A 56 19.58 9.37 2.20
N TYR A 57 18.93 8.74 1.22
CA TYR A 57 19.49 8.42 -0.09
C TYR A 57 19.84 9.69 -0.88
N GLN A 58 18.93 10.67 -0.92
CA GLN A 58 19.18 11.98 -1.54
C GLN A 58 20.33 12.75 -0.88
N GLN A 59 20.59 12.51 0.40
CA GLN A 59 21.77 13.06 1.11
C GLN A 59 23.08 12.33 0.77
N GLY A 60 23.07 11.31 -0.10
CA GLY A 60 24.24 10.51 -0.45
C GLY A 60 24.72 9.58 0.66
N LYS A 61 23.90 9.34 1.70
CA LYS A 61 24.25 8.46 2.83
C LYS A 61 23.97 6.99 2.57
N ILE A 62 23.29 6.66 1.47
CA ILE A 62 23.02 5.30 1.02
C ILE A 62 23.62 5.16 -0.38
N GLY A 63 24.55 4.22 -0.54
CA GLY A 63 25.18 3.91 -1.83
C GLY A 63 24.42 2.82 -2.59
N GLY A 64 24.62 2.76 -3.91
CA GLY A 64 23.98 1.77 -4.77
C GLY A 64 22.53 2.10 -5.09
N PHE A 65 21.69 1.07 -5.22
CA PHE A 65 20.28 1.21 -5.59
C PHE A 65 19.36 1.16 -4.37
N LEU A 66 18.32 1.98 -4.37
CA LEU A 66 17.27 1.98 -3.35
C LEU A 66 15.93 1.68 -4.01
N HIS A 67 15.36 0.51 -3.70
CA HIS A 67 14.03 0.10 -4.13
C HIS A 67 13.04 0.37 -3.00
N LEU A 68 11.88 0.93 -3.35
CA LEU A 68 10.88 1.37 -2.40
C LEU A 68 9.52 0.82 -2.81
N TYR A 69 8.73 0.44 -1.83
CA TYR A 69 7.39 -0.11 -1.95
C TYR A 69 6.32 0.91 -1.51
N VAL A 70 6.61 2.21 -1.63
CA VAL A 70 5.65 3.29 -1.36
C VAL A 70 4.41 3.08 -2.23
N GLY A 71 3.27 2.82 -1.60
CA GLY A 71 2.00 2.48 -2.24
C GLY A 71 1.67 0.98 -2.31
N GLN A 72 2.60 0.12 -1.90
CA GLN A 72 2.45 -1.34 -1.83
C GLN A 72 2.55 -1.87 -0.39
N GLU A 73 2.29 -1.02 0.61
CA GLU A 73 2.45 -1.38 2.03
C GLU A 73 1.53 -2.52 2.46
N ALA A 74 0.39 -2.69 1.80
CA ALA A 74 -0.55 -3.75 2.08
C ALA A 74 -0.04 -5.14 1.67
N VAL A 75 1.00 -5.22 0.84
CA VAL A 75 1.61 -6.47 0.36
C VAL A 75 2.78 -6.91 1.25
N ALA A 76 3.36 -5.99 2.00
CA ALA A 76 4.62 -6.16 2.74
C ALA A 76 4.48 -6.70 4.19
#